data_AF-A0A535CH33-F1
#
_entry.id   AF-A0A535CH33-F1
#
_cell.length_a   1.000
_cell.length_b   1.000
_cell.length_c   1.000
_cell.angle_alpha   90.00
_cell.angle_beta   90.00
_cell.angle_gamma   90.00
#
_symmetry.space_group_name_H-M   'P 1'
#
loop_
_entity.id
_entity.type
_entity.pdbx_description
1 polymer ?
#
loop_
_entity_poly.entity_id
_entity_poly.type
_entity_poly.pdbx_seq_one_letter_code
_entity_poly.pdbx_strand_id
1 'polypeptide(L)'
;MISDPTTPSRAERIRREFARAWGEIGAAWGVAPSTATVQGYFLAHGGPLTEPEIRGALGLSHRAAALALGECAEWGLIERAPVARRTGRRGPAATAYLAVGDNWEWFHRVAKARKERETDPVIPVIARCVELARIGAAGDAPDGEEDELRDLSQRLDGLLRFVHLFDRGVGVIVAASPAATEHLFSVLGELDDTSMARLIELVEMVEPADLASAARAVARFSPLAVKRLVGLAGTPALARLIGR
;
A
#
# COMPACT_ATOMS: atom_id res chain seq x y z
N MET A 1 -27.24 -35.28 -16.47
CA MET A 1 -27.58 -33.88 -16.17
C MET A 1 -26.91 -33.00 -17.20
N ILE A 2 -27.69 -32.48 -18.15
CA ILE A 2 -27.21 -31.50 -19.12
C ILE A 2 -27.14 -30.16 -18.39
N SER A 3 -25.93 -29.63 -18.18
CA SER A 3 -25.73 -28.32 -17.57
C SER A 3 -26.41 -27.26 -18.41
N ASP A 4 -27.30 -26.46 -17.80
CA ASP A 4 -27.93 -25.32 -18.45
C ASP A 4 -26.84 -24.33 -18.93
N PRO A 5 -26.77 -24.01 -20.24
CA PRO A 5 -25.75 -23.11 -20.79
C PRO A 5 -25.80 -21.69 -20.23
N THR A 6 -26.83 -21.33 -19.47
CA THR A 6 -26.97 -20.02 -18.81
C THR A 6 -26.40 -19.98 -17.40
N THR A 7 -26.11 -21.13 -16.78
CA THR A 7 -25.59 -21.18 -15.42
C THR A 7 -24.09 -20.88 -15.39
N PRO A 8 -23.63 -19.83 -14.68
CA PRO A 8 -22.21 -19.52 -14.60
C PRO A 8 -21.44 -20.68 -13.96
N SER A 9 -20.24 -20.92 -14.49
CA SER A 9 -19.32 -21.94 -13.95
C SER A 9 -19.07 -21.73 -12.45
N ARG A 10 -18.68 -22.80 -11.74
CA ARG A 10 -18.34 -22.69 -10.31
C ARG A 10 -17.26 -21.65 -10.05
N ALA A 11 -16.22 -21.60 -10.89
CA ALA A 11 -15.16 -20.60 -10.79
C ALA A 11 -15.69 -19.17 -10.97
N GLU A 12 -16.61 -18.96 -11.90
CA GLU A 12 -17.22 -17.64 -12.13
C GLU A 12 -18.06 -17.17 -10.94
N ARG A 13 -18.79 -18.08 -10.28
CA ARG A 13 -19.52 -17.74 -9.05
C ARG A 13 -18.58 -17.33 -7.93
N ILE A 14 -17.48 -18.05 -7.75
CA ILE A 14 -16.45 -17.72 -6.74
C ILE A 14 -15.84 -16.34 -7.03
N ARG A 15 -15.51 -16.02 -8.29
CA ARG A 15 -15.01 -14.69 -8.67
C ARG A 15 -15.97 -13.57 -8.31
N ARG A 16 -17.26 -13.75 -8.61
CA ARG A 16 -18.30 -12.75 -8.29
C ARG A 16 -18.50 -12.60 -6.79
N GLU A 17 -18.49 -13.70 -6.06
CA GLU A 17 -18.60 -13.71 -4.60
C GLU A 17 -17.41 -13.01 -3.95
N PHE A 18 -16.18 -13.31 -4.40
CA PHE A 18 -14.97 -12.62 -3.98
C PHE A 18 -15.05 -11.12 -4.28
N ALA A 19 -15.41 -10.74 -5.52
CA ALA A 19 -15.55 -9.34 -5.91
C ALA A 19 -16.56 -8.59 -5.02
N ARG A 20 -17.71 -9.20 -4.73
CA ARG A 20 -18.72 -8.62 -3.83
C ARG A 20 -18.16 -8.41 -2.43
N ALA A 21 -17.57 -9.45 -1.83
CA ALA A 21 -17.00 -9.38 -0.49
C ALA A 21 -15.87 -8.34 -0.40
N TRP A 22 -15.04 -8.26 -1.45
CA TRP A 22 -14.00 -7.23 -1.57
C TRP A 22 -14.59 -5.82 -1.64
N GLY A 23 -15.70 -5.65 -2.37
CA GLY A 23 -16.47 -4.41 -2.41
C GLY A 23 -17.02 -3.96 -1.06
N GLU A 24 -17.56 -4.90 -0.29
CA GLU A 24 -18.10 -4.66 1.06
C GLU A 24 -17.02 -4.17 2.02
N ILE A 25 -15.81 -4.76 1.96
CA ILE A 25 -14.68 -4.37 2.80
C ILE A 25 -14.03 -3.06 2.30
N GLY A 26 -14.09 -2.78 0.99
CA GLY A 26 -13.48 -1.58 0.40
C GLY A 26 -13.88 -0.26 1.07
N ALA A 27 -15.12 -0.16 1.56
CA ALA A 27 -15.60 1.01 2.29
C ALA A 27 -14.82 1.26 3.59
N ALA A 28 -14.41 0.20 4.30
CA ALA A 28 -13.60 0.30 5.52
C ALA A 28 -12.20 0.87 5.25
N TRP A 29 -11.74 0.82 4.01
CA TRP A 29 -10.49 1.42 3.56
C TRP A 29 -10.69 2.77 2.87
N GLY A 30 -11.91 3.32 2.85
CA GLY A 30 -12.20 4.58 2.17
C GLY A 30 -12.18 4.47 0.63
N VAL A 31 -12.43 3.29 0.08
CA VAL A 31 -12.63 3.06 -1.36
C VAL A 31 -14.12 2.87 -1.64
N ALA A 32 -14.63 3.48 -2.71
CA ALA A 32 -16.02 3.30 -3.10
C ALA A 32 -16.35 1.80 -3.34
N PRO A 33 -17.45 1.25 -2.80
CA PRO A 33 -17.76 -0.17 -2.90
C PRO A 33 -17.79 -0.71 -4.33
N SER A 34 -18.32 0.07 -5.29
CA SER A 34 -18.35 -0.32 -6.70
C SER A 34 -16.94 -0.44 -7.30
N THR A 35 -16.04 0.48 -6.95
CA THR A 35 -14.66 0.51 -7.42
C THR A 35 -13.88 -0.65 -6.85
N ALA A 36 -14.01 -0.90 -5.55
CA ALA A 36 -13.46 -2.08 -4.90
C ALA A 36 -14.03 -3.38 -5.51
N THR A 37 -15.34 -3.46 -5.78
CA THR A 37 -15.94 -4.65 -6.42
C THR A 37 -15.31 -4.93 -7.79
N VAL A 38 -15.17 -3.89 -8.63
CA VAL A 38 -14.54 -4.02 -9.96
C VAL A 38 -13.07 -4.43 -9.83
N GLN A 39 -12.31 -3.82 -8.91
CA GLN A 39 -10.93 -4.20 -8.61
C GLN A 39 -10.82 -5.67 -8.19
N GLY A 40 -11.64 -6.12 -7.24
CA GLY A 40 -11.68 -7.51 -6.77
C GLY A 40 -11.99 -8.49 -7.89
N TYR A 41 -12.89 -8.12 -8.81
CA TYR A 41 -13.18 -8.95 -9.98
C TYR A 41 -11.97 -9.07 -10.93
N PHE A 42 -11.24 -7.98 -11.18
CA PHE A 42 -10.00 -8.01 -11.96
C PHE A 42 -8.94 -8.92 -11.34
N LEU A 43 -8.72 -8.80 -10.03
CA LEU A 43 -7.78 -9.64 -9.28
C LEU A 43 -8.10 -11.14 -9.41
N ALA A 44 -9.39 -11.49 -9.42
CA ALA A 44 -9.81 -12.88 -9.51
C ALA A 44 -9.99 -13.41 -10.95
N HIS A 45 -10.08 -12.54 -11.97
CA HIS A 45 -10.36 -12.93 -13.35
C HIS A 45 -9.11 -13.34 -14.14
N GLY A 46 -7.99 -12.63 -13.98
CA GLY A 46 -6.70 -12.97 -14.62
C GLY A 46 -6.62 -12.71 -16.13
N GLY A 47 -7.45 -11.83 -16.68
CA GLY A 47 -7.48 -11.54 -18.12
C GLY A 47 -8.18 -10.23 -18.49
N PRO A 48 -8.13 -9.84 -19.78
CA PRO A 48 -8.63 -8.54 -20.20
C PRO A 48 -10.16 -8.49 -20.19
N LEU A 49 -10.75 -7.45 -19.62
CA LEU A 49 -12.20 -7.28 -19.51
C LEU A 49 -12.66 -5.94 -20.09
N THR A 50 -13.75 -5.97 -20.84
CA THR A 50 -14.46 -4.79 -21.34
C THR A 50 -15.50 -4.31 -20.34
N GLU A 51 -15.92 -3.05 -20.43
CA GLU A 51 -17.00 -2.51 -19.59
C GLU A 51 -18.29 -3.36 -19.64
N PRO A 52 -18.78 -3.82 -20.81
CA PRO A 52 -19.99 -4.64 -20.86
C PRO A 52 -19.83 -6.00 -20.17
N GLU A 53 -18.62 -6.59 -20.20
CA GLU A 53 -18.31 -7.83 -19.50
C GLU A 53 -18.31 -7.63 -17.98
N ILE A 54 -17.68 -6.56 -17.49
CA ILE A 54 -17.70 -6.16 -16.07
C ILE A 54 -19.13 -5.94 -15.61
N ARG A 55 -19.88 -5.15 -16.37
CA ARG A 55 -21.27 -4.81 -16.09
C ARG A 55 -22.15 -6.04 -16.00
N GLY A 56 -22.03 -6.94 -16.98
CA GLY A 56 -22.77 -8.20 -17.02
C GLY A 56 -22.38 -9.17 -15.90
N ALA A 57 -21.09 -9.23 -15.53
CA ALA A 57 -20.61 -10.12 -14.48
C ALA A 57 -21.06 -9.66 -13.09
N LEU A 58 -21.03 -8.35 -12.84
CA LEU A 58 -21.24 -7.74 -11.51
C LEU A 58 -22.63 -7.12 -11.32
N GLY A 59 -23.49 -7.12 -12.34
CA GLY A 59 -24.84 -6.55 -12.26
C GLY A 59 -24.86 -5.03 -12.09
N LEU A 60 -23.81 -4.33 -12.56
CA LEU A 60 -23.71 -2.88 -12.44
C LEU A 60 -24.54 -2.17 -13.51
N SER A 61 -24.82 -0.88 -13.31
CA SER A 61 -25.27 -0.01 -14.40
C SER A 61 -24.09 0.40 -15.29
N HIS A 62 -24.37 0.87 -16.51
CA HIS A 62 -23.31 1.38 -17.40
C HIS A 62 -22.50 2.51 -16.75
N ARG A 63 -23.18 3.48 -16.15
CA ARG A 63 -22.54 4.59 -15.44
C ARG A 63 -21.69 4.10 -14.27
N ALA A 64 -22.20 3.16 -13.47
CA ALA A 64 -21.47 2.63 -12.32
C ALA A 64 -20.20 1.87 -12.73
N ALA A 65 -20.30 1.01 -13.76
CA ALA A 65 -19.15 0.28 -14.29
C ALA A 65 -18.11 1.24 -14.91
N ALA A 66 -18.54 2.25 -15.67
CA ALA A 66 -17.63 3.23 -16.28
C ALA A 66 -16.89 4.08 -15.22
N LEU A 67 -17.58 4.55 -14.18
CA LEU A 67 -16.96 5.30 -13.09
C LEU A 67 -15.96 4.42 -12.32
N ALA A 68 -16.34 3.20 -11.96
CA ALA A 68 -15.46 2.28 -11.24
C ALA A 68 -14.21 1.90 -12.05
N LEU A 69 -14.33 1.70 -13.37
CA LEU A 69 -13.19 1.49 -14.27
C LEU A 69 -12.30 2.73 -14.36
N GLY A 70 -12.89 3.92 -14.47
CA GLY A 70 -12.17 5.19 -14.48
C GLY A 70 -11.34 5.37 -13.21
N GLU A 71 -11.97 5.17 -12.05
CA GLU A 71 -11.29 5.22 -10.76
C GLU A 71 -10.17 4.16 -10.70
N CYS A 72 -10.43 2.89 -11.01
CA CYS A 72 -9.38 1.86 -11.01
C CYS A 72 -8.18 2.25 -11.90
N ALA A 73 -8.42 2.89 -13.04
CA ALA A 73 -7.37 3.36 -13.94
C ALA A 73 -6.61 4.57 -13.37
N GLU A 74 -7.30 5.52 -12.73
CA GLU A 74 -6.68 6.66 -12.05
C GLU A 74 -5.83 6.24 -10.85
N TRP A 75 -6.23 5.18 -10.14
CA TRP A 75 -5.41 4.52 -9.11
C TRP A 75 -4.22 3.75 -9.72
N GLY A 76 -4.16 3.60 -11.05
CA GLY A 76 -3.14 2.84 -11.76
C GLY A 76 -3.29 1.32 -11.64
N LEU A 77 -4.41 0.82 -11.11
CA LEU A 77 -4.61 -0.61 -10.82
C LEU A 77 -5.00 -1.42 -12.05
N ILE A 78 -5.56 -0.74 -13.04
CA ILE A 78 -5.84 -1.31 -14.35
C ILE A 78 -5.24 -0.44 -15.45
N GLU A 79 -4.94 -1.07 -16.57
CA GLU A 79 -4.47 -0.40 -17.78
C GLU A 79 -5.27 -0.86 -19.00
N ARG A 80 -5.22 -0.08 -20.08
CA ARG A 80 -5.86 -0.50 -21.34
C ARG A 80 -5.10 -1.69 -21.91
N ALA A 81 -5.84 -2.74 -22.25
CA ALA A 81 -5.27 -3.88 -22.93
C ALA A 81 -4.72 -3.46 -24.32
N PRO A 82 -3.59 -4.04 -24.78
CA PRO A 82 -2.98 -3.66 -26.07
C PRO A 82 -3.87 -3.89 -27.28
N VAL A 83 -4.80 -4.86 -27.19
CA VAL A 83 -5.70 -5.24 -28.27
C VAL A 83 -7.14 -5.09 -27.81
N ALA A 84 -7.94 -4.36 -28.60
CA ALA A 84 -9.38 -4.22 -28.36
C ALA A 84 -10.07 -5.59 -28.45
N ARG A 85 -11.05 -5.83 -27.58
CA ARG A 85 -11.81 -7.09 -27.55
C ARG A 85 -13.19 -6.90 -28.14
N ARG A 86 -13.68 -7.91 -28.85
CA ARG A 86 -15.09 -7.95 -29.27
C ARG A 86 -15.96 -8.34 -28.08
N THR A 87 -17.07 -7.63 -27.92
CA THR A 87 -18.09 -7.95 -26.91
C THR A 87 -18.86 -9.21 -27.35
N GLY A 88 -18.53 -10.35 -26.76
CA GLY A 88 -19.06 -11.65 -27.20
C GLY A 88 -18.61 -12.07 -28.61
N ARG A 89 -19.25 -13.09 -29.20
CA ARG A 89 -18.83 -13.68 -30.50
C ARG A 89 -18.97 -12.75 -31.71
N ARG A 90 -19.87 -11.75 -31.67
CA ARG A 90 -20.20 -10.88 -32.81
C ARG A 90 -20.30 -9.39 -32.49
N GLY A 91 -20.05 -8.96 -31.25
CA GLY A 91 -20.19 -7.55 -30.87
C GLY A 91 -19.08 -6.65 -31.42
N PRO A 92 -19.26 -5.32 -31.30
CA PRO A 92 -18.26 -4.34 -31.69
C PRO A 92 -16.96 -4.51 -30.90
N ALA A 93 -15.86 -4.04 -31.47
CA ALA A 93 -14.62 -3.88 -30.75
C ALA A 93 -14.82 -2.84 -29.63
N ALA A 94 -14.42 -3.20 -28.42
CA ALA A 94 -14.47 -2.37 -27.24
C ALA A 94 -13.10 -2.32 -26.58
N THR A 95 -12.81 -1.21 -25.93
CA THR A 95 -11.64 -1.09 -25.06
C THR A 95 -11.75 -2.13 -23.95
N ALA A 96 -10.73 -2.97 -23.83
CA ALA A 96 -10.57 -3.87 -22.71
C ALA A 96 -9.51 -3.30 -21.76
N TYR A 97 -9.59 -3.72 -20.51
CA TYR A 97 -8.67 -3.34 -19.45
C TYR A 97 -8.06 -4.59 -18.83
N LEU A 98 -6.89 -4.47 -18.24
CA LEU A 98 -6.17 -5.54 -17.53
C LEU A 98 -5.78 -5.05 -16.14
N ALA A 99 -5.80 -5.96 -15.16
CA ALA A 99 -5.11 -5.72 -13.89
C ALA A 99 -3.62 -5.54 -14.17
N VAL A 100 -2.98 -4.63 -13.44
CA VAL A 100 -1.54 -4.40 -13.61
C VAL A 100 -0.73 -5.32 -12.71
N GLY A 101 0.20 -6.05 -13.31
CA GLY A 101 1.21 -6.86 -12.61
C GLY A 101 0.64 -7.98 -11.74
N ASP A 102 1.41 -8.36 -10.72
CA ASP A 102 1.02 -9.32 -9.69
C ASP A 102 0.52 -8.62 -8.41
N ASN A 103 0.31 -9.38 -7.34
CA ASN A 103 -0.18 -8.84 -6.06
C ASN A 103 0.80 -7.83 -5.43
N TRP A 104 2.10 -7.95 -5.67
CA TRP A 104 3.10 -7.04 -5.12
C TRP A 104 3.16 -5.73 -5.91
N GLU A 105 3.06 -5.79 -7.24
CA GLU A 105 2.88 -4.59 -8.06
C GLU A 105 1.56 -3.89 -7.70
N TRP A 106 0.47 -4.64 -7.52
CA TRP A 106 -0.81 -4.09 -7.04
C TRP A 106 -0.65 -3.36 -5.70
N PHE A 107 -0.01 -4.00 -4.72
CA PHE A 107 0.23 -3.42 -3.40
C PHE A 107 1.05 -2.12 -3.49
N HIS A 108 2.10 -2.11 -4.32
CA HIS A 108 2.94 -0.93 -4.56
C HIS A 108 2.14 0.23 -5.15
N ARG A 109 1.27 -0.04 -6.14
CA ARG A 109 0.43 1.00 -6.74
C ARG A 109 -0.58 1.56 -5.75
N VAL A 110 -1.18 0.71 -4.91
CA VAL A 110 -2.05 1.17 -3.82
C VAL A 110 -1.27 2.05 -2.85
N ALA A 111 -0.10 1.61 -2.37
CA ALA A 111 0.73 2.38 -1.43
C ALA A 111 1.16 3.73 -2.01
N LYS A 112 1.58 3.76 -3.28
CA LYS A 112 1.96 4.97 -3.99
C LYS A 112 0.77 5.93 -4.14
N ALA A 113 -0.37 5.43 -4.62
CA ALA A 113 -1.56 6.25 -4.79
C ALA A 113 -2.06 6.82 -3.45
N ARG A 114 -2.01 6.03 -2.37
CA ARG A 114 -2.36 6.50 -1.01
C ARG A 114 -1.44 7.62 -0.56
N LYS A 115 -0.13 7.44 -0.69
CA LYS A 115 0.85 8.48 -0.34
C LYS A 115 0.58 9.78 -1.10
N GLU A 116 0.43 9.71 -2.42
CA GLU A 116 0.21 10.87 -3.29
C GLU A 116 -1.11 11.60 -3.00
N ARG A 117 -2.17 10.86 -2.63
CA ARG A 117 -3.52 11.41 -2.45
C ARG A 117 -3.83 11.84 -1.03
N GLU A 118 -3.21 11.20 -0.03
CA GLU A 118 -3.56 11.38 1.39
C GLU A 118 -2.41 11.96 2.20
N THR A 119 -1.19 11.44 2.05
CA THR A 119 -0.05 11.82 2.89
C THR A 119 0.66 13.08 2.39
N ASP A 120 1.01 13.13 1.11
CA ASP A 120 1.70 14.26 0.49
C ASP A 120 0.95 15.60 0.67
N PRO A 121 -0.39 15.69 0.50
CA PRO A 121 -1.10 16.95 0.69
C PRO A 121 -1.31 17.35 2.16
N VAL A 122 -1.31 16.41 3.12
CA VAL A 122 -1.58 16.74 4.53
C VAL A 122 -0.38 17.36 5.23
N ILE A 123 0.84 16.95 4.85
CA ILE A 123 2.09 17.45 5.41
C ILE A 123 2.19 18.99 5.38
N PRO A 124 2.05 19.68 4.22
CA PRO A 124 2.15 21.15 4.19
C PRO A 124 1.02 21.85 4.93
N VAL A 125 -0.16 21.22 5.06
CA VAL A 125 -1.27 21.76 5.85
C VAL A 125 -0.91 21.79 7.32
N ILE A 126 -0.43 20.68 7.87
CA ILE A 126 -0.02 20.59 9.28
C ILE A 126 1.14 21.55 9.54
N ALA A 127 2.15 21.58 8.67
CA ALA A 127 3.30 22.48 8.80
C ALA A 127 2.89 23.95 8.86
N ARG A 128 1.96 24.38 8.00
CA ARG A 128 1.40 25.74 8.03
C ARG A 128 0.68 26.02 9.34
N CYS A 129 -0.11 25.08 9.86
CA CYS A 129 -0.82 25.25 11.12
C CYS A 129 0.14 25.35 12.32
N VAL A 130 1.23 24.57 12.33
CA VAL A 130 2.30 24.69 13.34
C VAL A 130 2.88 26.12 13.32
N GLU A 131 3.19 26.65 12.14
CA GLU A 131 3.77 27.97 12.00
C GLU A 131 2.81 29.08 12.45
N LEU A 132 1.54 29.00 12.06
CA LEU A 132 0.52 29.97 12.50
C LEU A 132 0.36 29.97 14.02
N ALA A 133 0.37 28.80 14.67
CA ALA A 133 0.29 28.70 16.12
C ALA A 133 1.53 29.31 16.81
N ARG A 134 2.73 29.11 16.25
CA ARG A 134 3.98 29.72 16.77
C ARG A 134 3.99 31.23 16.65
N ILE A 135 3.59 31.76 15.48
CA ILE A 135 3.52 33.20 15.24
C ILE A 135 2.52 33.83 16.22
N GLY A 136 1.34 33.22 16.40
CA GLY A 136 0.35 33.69 17.35
C GLY A 136 0.88 33.71 18.79
N ALA A 137 1.55 32.65 19.23
CA ALA A 137 2.14 32.57 20.57
C ALA A 137 3.32 33.54 20.79
N ALA A 138 3.93 34.07 19.73
CA ALA A 138 5.03 35.04 19.82
C ALA A 138 4.57 36.50 19.65
N GLY A 139 3.29 36.72 19.37
CA GLY A 139 2.69 38.05 19.21
C GLY A 139 2.08 38.61 20.49
N ASP A 140 1.44 39.78 20.38
CA ASP A 140 0.67 40.43 21.45
C ASP A 140 -0.72 39.76 21.56
N ALA A 141 -0.73 38.48 21.95
CA ALA A 141 -1.96 37.73 22.19
C ALA A 141 -2.60 38.17 23.52
N PRO A 142 -3.95 38.21 23.62
CA PRO A 142 -4.64 38.41 24.89
C PRO A 142 -4.19 37.41 25.97
N ASP A 143 -4.24 37.84 27.23
CA ASP A 143 -3.88 36.99 28.39
C ASP A 143 -4.63 35.65 28.36
N GLY A 144 -3.88 34.55 28.34
CA GLY A 144 -4.39 33.16 28.31
C GLY A 144 -4.46 32.52 26.93
N GLU A 145 -4.46 33.30 25.84
CA GLU A 145 -4.43 32.77 24.46
C GLU A 145 -3.02 32.31 24.06
N GLU A 146 -1.97 32.95 24.61
CA GLU A 146 -0.57 32.59 24.35
C GLU A 146 -0.26 31.15 24.78
N ASP A 147 -0.72 30.74 25.96
CA ASP A 147 -0.51 29.38 26.49
C ASP A 147 -1.24 28.33 25.64
N GLU A 148 -2.47 28.62 25.21
CA GLU A 148 -3.25 27.75 24.32
C GLU A 148 -2.55 27.59 22.95
N LEU A 149 -2.07 28.68 22.37
CA LEU A 149 -1.34 28.65 21.10
C LEU A 149 -0.01 27.90 21.21
N ARG A 150 0.69 28.03 22.34
CA ARG A 150 1.92 27.28 22.61
C ARG A 150 1.63 25.79 22.68
N ASP A 151 0.62 25.38 23.43
CA ASP A 151 0.17 23.98 23.53
C ASP A 151 -0.26 23.41 22.18
N LEU A 152 -1.04 24.17 21.41
CA LEU A 152 -1.48 23.79 20.07
C LEU A 152 -0.27 23.58 19.15
N SER A 153 0.69 24.49 19.17
CA SER A 153 1.91 24.38 18.36
C SER A 153 2.70 23.10 18.69
N GLN A 154 2.81 22.74 19.97
CA GLN A 154 3.52 21.53 20.41
C GLN A 154 2.80 20.25 19.96
N ARG A 155 1.47 20.19 20.08
CA ARG A 155 0.67 19.05 19.63
C ARG A 155 0.76 18.86 18.11
N LEU A 156 0.64 19.95 17.35
CA LEU A 156 0.75 19.92 15.90
C LEU A 156 2.18 19.57 15.44
N ASP A 157 3.21 20.04 16.13
CA ASP A 157 4.60 19.68 15.82
C ASP A 157 4.84 18.18 16.08
N GLY A 158 4.28 17.63 17.17
CA GLY A 158 4.27 16.19 17.43
C GLY A 158 3.60 15.38 16.31
N LEU A 159 2.43 15.82 15.86
CA LEU A 159 1.73 15.19 14.72
C LEU A 159 2.55 15.30 13.44
N LEU A 160 3.14 16.45 13.15
CA LEU A 160 3.97 16.67 11.96
C LEU A 160 5.18 15.74 11.93
N ARG A 161 5.88 15.62 13.08
CA ARG A 161 7.01 14.68 13.22
C ARG A 161 6.56 13.23 12.98
N PHE A 162 5.45 12.82 13.57
CA PHE A 162 4.89 11.48 13.35
C PHE A 162 4.59 11.23 11.86
N VAL A 163 3.87 12.15 11.20
CA VAL A 163 3.51 12.01 9.79
C VAL A 163 4.75 11.94 8.91
N HIS A 164 5.78 12.75 9.16
CA HIS A 164 7.04 12.67 8.40
C HIS A 164 7.78 11.34 8.59
N LEU A 165 7.82 10.79 9.80
CA LEU A 165 8.44 9.49 10.07
C LEU A 165 7.68 8.37 9.37
N PHE A 166 6.35 8.37 9.49
CA PHE A 166 5.46 7.42 8.81
C PHE A 166 5.62 7.51 7.28
N ASP A 167 5.58 8.74 6.74
CA ASP A 167 5.72 9.01 5.31
C ASP A 167 7.06 8.51 4.77
N ARG A 168 8.15 8.71 5.52
CA ARG A 168 9.46 8.18 5.15
C ARG A 168 9.47 6.66 5.09
N GLY A 169 8.81 5.98 6.04
CA GLY A 169 8.66 4.52 6.03
C GLY A 169 7.88 4.02 4.83
N VAL A 170 6.72 4.62 4.54
CA VAL A 170 5.92 4.32 3.34
C VAL A 170 6.73 4.60 2.07
N GLY A 171 7.46 5.71 2.04
CA GLY A 171 8.31 6.10 0.92
C GLY A 171 9.41 5.08 0.60
N VAL A 172 9.97 4.39 1.61
CA VAL A 172 10.92 3.29 1.38
C VAL A 172 10.25 2.13 0.65
N ILE A 173 9.02 1.78 1.02
CA ILE A 173 8.27 0.70 0.37
C ILE A 173 7.91 1.09 -1.07
N VAL A 174 7.43 2.31 -1.28
CA VAL A 174 7.07 2.83 -2.61
C VAL A 174 8.28 2.96 -3.55
N ALA A 175 9.47 3.25 -3.01
CA ALA A 175 10.70 3.36 -3.78
C ALA A 175 11.37 2.00 -4.07
N ALA A 176 11.04 0.95 -3.31
CA ALA A 176 11.54 -0.39 -3.54
C ALA A 176 10.92 -1.00 -4.82
N SER A 177 11.55 -2.05 -5.35
CA SER A 177 10.87 -2.88 -6.36
C SER A 177 9.87 -3.83 -5.70
N PRO A 178 8.79 -4.25 -6.39
CA PRO A 178 7.86 -5.25 -5.87
C PRO A 178 8.56 -6.52 -5.38
N ALA A 179 9.54 -7.02 -6.13
CA ALA A 179 10.33 -8.20 -5.77
C ALA A 179 11.18 -8.00 -4.49
N ALA A 180 11.71 -6.79 -4.26
CA ALA A 180 12.44 -6.50 -3.03
C ALA A 180 11.51 -6.46 -1.81
N THR A 181 10.31 -5.90 -1.98
CA THR A 181 9.28 -5.92 -0.92
C THR A 181 8.80 -7.33 -0.64
N GLU A 182 8.52 -8.14 -1.67
CA GLU A 182 8.18 -9.55 -1.51
C GLU A 182 9.26 -10.30 -0.73
N HIS A 183 10.53 -10.09 -1.09
CA HIS A 183 11.65 -10.73 -0.42
C HIS A 183 11.72 -10.34 1.07
N LEU A 184 11.53 -9.05 1.39
CA LEU A 184 11.48 -8.56 2.77
C LEU A 184 10.37 -9.24 3.57
N PHE A 185 9.15 -9.30 3.03
CA PHE A 185 8.02 -9.93 3.69
C PHE A 185 8.18 -11.44 3.82
N SER A 186 8.84 -12.08 2.86
CA SER A 186 9.18 -13.50 2.93
C SER A 186 10.14 -13.78 4.09
N VAL A 187 11.17 -12.94 4.27
CA VAL A 187 12.09 -13.06 5.43
C VAL A 187 11.33 -12.93 6.75
N LEU A 188 10.38 -11.98 6.85
CA LEU A 188 9.54 -11.85 8.05
C LEU A 188 8.67 -13.10 8.28
N GLY A 189 8.16 -13.71 7.21
CA GLY A 189 7.35 -14.93 7.29
C GLY A 189 8.10 -16.20 7.73
N GLU A 190 9.43 -16.20 7.62
CA GLU A 190 10.30 -17.30 8.09
C GLU A 190 10.66 -17.19 9.58
N LEU A 191 10.37 -16.06 10.22
CA LEU A 191 10.68 -15.83 11.64
C LEU A 191 9.51 -16.27 12.51
N ASP A 192 9.79 -17.04 13.56
CA ASP A 192 8.79 -17.38 14.56
C ASP A 192 8.45 -16.18 15.46
N ASP A 193 7.27 -16.20 16.10
CA ASP A 193 6.76 -15.11 16.94
C ASP A 193 7.73 -14.73 18.08
N THR A 194 8.49 -15.69 18.62
CA THR A 194 9.44 -15.44 19.71
C THR A 194 10.67 -14.69 19.19
N SER A 195 11.20 -15.13 18.05
CA SER A 195 12.29 -14.45 17.35
C SER A 195 11.90 -13.03 16.95
N MET A 196 10.68 -12.85 16.42
CA MET A 196 10.14 -11.53 16.05
C MET A 196 10.00 -10.59 17.26
N ALA A 197 9.38 -11.05 18.35
CA ALA A 197 9.23 -10.26 19.56
C ALA A 197 10.61 -9.83 20.10
N ARG A 198 11.58 -10.75 20.11
CA ARG A 198 12.93 -10.45 20.59
C ARG A 198 13.65 -9.42 19.71
N LEU A 199 13.47 -9.47 18.39
CA LEU A 199 14.04 -8.46 17.49
C LEU A 199 13.44 -7.07 17.74
N ILE A 200 12.14 -6.98 18.01
CA ILE A 200 11.45 -5.72 18.33
C ILE A 200 12.02 -5.12 19.62
N GLU A 201 12.15 -5.92 20.68
CA GLU A 201 12.77 -5.48 21.94
C GLU A 201 14.20 -4.97 21.72
N LEU A 202 15.00 -5.68 20.93
CA LEU A 202 16.38 -5.27 20.64
C LEU A 202 16.46 -3.95 19.88
N VAL A 203 15.50 -3.67 19.00
CA VAL A 203 15.43 -2.38 18.29
C VAL A 203 15.08 -1.25 19.27
N GLU A 204 14.22 -1.49 20.24
CA GLU A 204 13.86 -0.50 21.27
C GLU A 204 15.03 -0.16 22.21
N MET A 205 15.91 -1.13 22.46
CA MET A 205 17.07 -0.95 23.35
C MET A 205 18.22 -0.12 22.75
N VAL A 206 18.21 0.17 21.44
CA VAL A 206 19.32 0.84 20.75
C VAL A 206 18.88 2.21 20.24
N GLU A 207 19.70 3.23 20.53
CA GLU A 207 19.45 4.59 20.05
C GLU A 207 19.28 4.63 18.52
N PRO A 208 18.25 5.31 17.98
CA PRO A 208 18.00 5.34 16.54
C PRO A 208 19.18 5.82 15.69
N ALA A 209 20.01 6.73 16.23
CA ALA A 209 21.19 7.25 15.56
C ALA A 209 22.28 6.18 15.36
N ASP A 210 22.45 5.28 16.34
CA ASP A 210 23.42 4.19 16.29
C ASP A 210 22.98 3.11 15.30
N LEU A 211 21.70 2.72 15.33
CA LEU A 211 21.12 1.82 14.34
C LEU A 211 21.25 2.40 12.92
N ALA A 212 20.97 3.69 12.74
CA ALA A 212 21.14 4.36 11.45
C ALA A 212 22.61 4.40 10.99
N SER A 213 23.56 4.51 11.92
CA SER A 213 24.99 4.43 11.62
C SER A 213 25.40 3.04 11.16
N ALA A 214 24.96 2.00 11.87
CA ALA A 214 25.18 0.61 11.50
C ALA A 214 24.56 0.28 10.13
N ALA A 215 23.32 0.69 9.89
CA ALA A 215 22.64 0.49 8.62
C ALA A 215 23.38 1.18 7.46
N ARG A 216 23.89 2.41 7.66
CA ARG A 216 24.73 3.12 6.67
C ARG A 216 26.04 2.40 6.38
N ALA A 217 26.65 1.74 7.37
CA ALA A 217 27.84 0.93 7.16
C ALA A 217 27.53 -0.31 6.31
N VAL A 218 26.45 -1.03 6.65
CA VAL A 218 26.00 -2.22 5.90
C VAL A 218 25.58 -1.86 4.47
N ALA A 219 24.93 -0.71 4.25
CA ALA A 219 24.50 -0.26 2.92
C ALA A 219 25.68 -0.04 1.94
N ARG A 220 26.91 0.07 2.43
CA ARG A 220 28.13 0.19 1.60
C ARG A 220 28.72 -1.17 1.21
N PHE A 221 28.18 -2.27 1.74
CA PHE A 221 28.72 -3.60 1.48
C PHE A 221 28.40 -4.06 0.06
N SER A 222 29.33 -4.81 -0.54
CA SER A 222 29.04 -5.54 -1.78
C SER A 222 28.08 -6.72 -1.50
N PRO A 223 27.35 -7.22 -2.50
CA PRO A 223 26.50 -8.41 -2.34
C PRO A 223 27.25 -9.63 -1.77
N LEU A 224 28.53 -9.78 -2.11
CA LEU A 224 29.37 -10.86 -1.57
C LEU A 224 29.67 -10.64 -0.07
N ALA A 225 29.95 -9.40 0.34
CA ALA A 225 30.18 -9.07 1.74
C ALA A 225 28.90 -9.28 2.58
N VAL A 226 27.73 -8.93 2.05
CA VAL A 226 26.43 -9.22 2.69
C VAL A 226 26.22 -10.74 2.85
N LYS A 227 26.45 -11.53 1.80
CA LYS A 227 26.35 -13.00 1.90
C LYS A 227 27.29 -13.59 2.94
N ARG A 228 28.52 -13.08 3.03
CA ARG A 228 29.49 -13.49 4.05
C ARG A 228 29.01 -13.11 5.45
N LEU A 229 28.49 -11.89 5.63
CA LEU A 229 27.94 -11.44 6.91
C LEU A 229 26.78 -12.34 7.37
N VAL A 230 25.85 -12.66 6.47
CA VAL A 230 24.74 -13.58 6.75
C VAL A 230 25.26 -14.98 7.09
N GLY A 231 26.25 -15.49 6.35
CA GLY A 231 26.87 -16.79 6.66
C GLY A 231 27.62 -16.83 8.00
N LEU A 232 28.02 -15.67 8.55
CA LEU A 232 28.59 -15.58 9.90
C LEU A 232 27.50 -15.55 10.98
N ALA A 233 26.30 -15.06 10.66
CA ALA A 233 25.15 -15.11 11.56
C ALA A 233 24.73 -16.57 11.76
N GLY A 234 24.97 -17.10 12.96
CA GLY A 234 24.79 -18.52 13.28
C GLY A 234 26.09 -19.30 13.47
N THR A 235 27.25 -18.67 13.26
CA THR A 235 28.54 -19.30 13.59
C THR A 235 28.90 -19.13 15.07
N PRO A 236 29.53 -20.15 15.71
CA PRO A 236 30.05 -20.03 17.08
C PRO A 236 31.14 -18.96 17.23
N ALA A 237 31.78 -18.56 16.13
CA ALA A 237 32.77 -17.48 16.12
C ALA A 237 32.12 -16.12 16.38
N LEU A 238 30.96 -15.84 15.77
CA LEU A 238 30.21 -14.63 16.05
C LEU A 238 29.68 -14.65 17.48
N ALA A 239 29.07 -15.77 17.93
CA ALA A 239 28.56 -15.91 19.30
C ALA A 239 29.61 -15.54 20.38
N ARG A 240 30.84 -16.02 20.23
CA ARG A 240 31.97 -15.69 21.12
C ARG A 240 32.37 -14.21 21.10
N LEU A 241 32.21 -13.54 19.97
CA LEU A 241 32.59 -12.14 19.76
C LEU A 241 31.56 -11.16 20.34
N ILE A 242 30.28 -11.55 20.35
CA ILE A 242 29.15 -10.81 20.96
C ILE A 242 28.81 -11.28 22.38
N GLY A 243 29.64 -12.12 23.01
CA GLY A 243 29.50 -12.50 24.42
C GLY A 243 28.31 -13.40 24.73
N ARG A 244 27.95 -14.30 23.81
CA ARG A 244 27.02 -15.42 24.05
C ARG A 244 27.77 -16.72 24.34
#